data_AF-A0A946S5C8-F1
#
_entry.id   AF-A0A946S5C8-F1
#
_cell.length_a   1.000
_cell.length_b   1.000
_cell.length_c   1.000
_cell.angle_alpha   90.00
_cell.angle_beta   90.00
_cell.angle_gamma   90.00
#
_symmetry.space_group_name_H-M   'P 1'
#
loop_
_entity.id
_entity.type
_entity.pdbx_description
1 polymer ?
#
loop_
_entity_poly.entity_id
_entity_poly.type
_entity_poly.pdbx_seq_one_letter_code
_entity_poly.pdbx_strand_id
1 'polypeptide(L)'
;MSNTNETILEVDLNKLKHNYYYLKSLLKNDCKIIAVVKAFAYGHGDVVISKKLEQLGVDTFWVADFEEGISLREGGIKSKIIIANPGRKSFDDIIKNDLDVVLHNKNLL
;
A
#
# COMPACT_ATOMS: atom_id res chain seq x y z
N MET A 1 9.41 -13.73 30.35
CA MET A 1 9.25 -12.44 29.65
C MET A 1 9.22 -11.37 30.71
N SER A 2 10.17 -10.43 30.68
CA SER A 2 10.27 -9.35 31.66
C SER A 2 9.06 -8.42 31.52
N ASN A 3 8.33 -8.20 32.61
CA ASN A 3 7.31 -7.16 32.70
C ASN A 3 8.02 -5.79 32.75
N THR A 4 8.30 -5.22 31.59
CA THR A 4 8.56 -3.79 31.44
C THR A 4 7.23 -3.11 31.11
N ASN A 5 6.93 -1.98 31.75
CA ASN A 5 5.77 -1.14 31.44
C ASN A 5 6.01 -0.43 30.09
N GLU A 6 5.99 -1.19 29.00
CA GLU A 6 6.22 -0.68 27.65
C GLU A 6 4.89 -0.40 26.94
N THR A 7 4.80 0.76 26.30
CA THR A 7 3.69 1.06 25.40
C THR A 7 3.93 0.33 24.09
N ILE A 8 3.03 -0.59 23.74
CA ILE A 8 3.11 -1.39 22.52
C ILE A 8 1.94 -1.09 21.58
N LEU A 9 2.18 -1.26 20.27
CA LEU A 9 1.14 -1.31 19.25
C LEU A 9 1.11 -2.73 18.67
N GLU A 10 0.00 -3.43 18.88
CA GLU A 10 -0.22 -4.75 18.28
C GLU A 10 -1.11 -4.63 17.04
N VAL A 11 -0.69 -5.27 15.95
CA VAL A 11 -1.42 -5.31 14.67
C VAL A 11 -1.76 -6.75 14.33
N ASP A 12 -3.05 -7.10 14.41
CA ASP A 12 -3.53 -8.45 14.11
C ASP A 12 -3.78 -8.65 12.59
N LEU A 13 -2.83 -9.33 11.94
CA LEU A 13 -2.92 -9.66 10.50
C LEU A 13 -4.04 -10.66 10.16
N ASN A 14 -4.58 -11.40 11.13
CA ASN A 14 -5.75 -12.24 10.90
C ASN A 14 -7.03 -11.41 10.77
N LYS A 15 -7.13 -10.29 11.49
CA LYS A 15 -8.24 -9.33 11.30
C LYS A 15 -8.16 -8.66 9.93
N LEU A 16 -6.96 -8.29 9.49
CA LEU A 16 -6.75 -7.79 8.13
C LEU A 16 -7.22 -8.81 7.07
N LYS A 17 -6.81 -10.08 7.22
CA LYS A 17 -7.25 -11.18 6.34
C LYS A 17 -8.77 -11.33 6.34
N HIS A 18 -9.40 -11.32 7.50
CA HIS A 18 -10.84 -11.42 7.64
C HIS A 18 -11.55 -10.27 6.89
N ASN A 19 -11.12 -9.03 7.12
CA ASN A 19 -11.68 -7.84 6.47
C ASN A 19 -11.55 -7.90 4.95
N TYR A 20 -10.38 -8.32 4.44
CA TYR A 20 -10.15 -8.49 3.02
C TYR A 20 -11.14 -9.49 2.40
N TYR A 21 -11.32 -10.67 2.98
CA TYR A 21 -12.24 -11.68 2.45
C TYR A 21 -13.71 -11.28 2.61
N TYR A 22 -14.06 -10.56 3.67
CA TYR A 22 -15.39 -10.00 3.84
C TYR A 22 -15.71 -8.99 2.73
N LEU A 23 -14.80 -8.06 2.44
CA LEU A 23 -14.99 -7.11 1.34
C LEU A 23 -15.04 -7.84 -0.01
N LYS A 24 -14.14 -8.81 -0.24
CA LYS A 24 -14.08 -9.60 -1.47
C LYS A 24 -15.36 -10.40 -1.73
N SER A 25 -16.04 -10.91 -0.69
CA SER A 25 -17.28 -11.67 -0.84
C SER A 25 -18.47 -10.81 -1.28
N LEU A 26 -18.39 -9.49 -1.11
CA LEU A 26 -19.40 -8.54 -1.58
C LEU A 26 -19.21 -8.14 -3.05
N LEU A 27 -18.08 -8.51 -3.65
CA LEU A 27 -17.71 -8.13 -5.01
C LEU A 27 -18.00 -9.26 -6.01
N LYS A 28 -18.12 -8.89 -7.29
CA LYS A 28 -18.09 -9.85 -8.38
C LYS A 28 -16.70 -10.48 -8.49
N ASN A 29 -16.62 -11.71 -8.98
CA ASN A 29 -15.37 -12.48 -9.07
C ASN A 29 -14.25 -11.79 -9.88
N ASP A 30 -14.60 -10.92 -10.82
CA ASP A 30 -13.70 -10.17 -11.69
C ASP A 30 -13.38 -8.75 -11.19
N CYS A 31 -14.02 -8.33 -10.10
CA CYS A 31 -13.79 -7.02 -9.52
C CYS A 31 -12.47 -7.00 -8.75
N LYS A 32 -11.57 -6.11 -9.17
CA LYS A 32 -10.25 -5.94 -8.57
C LYS A 32 -10.30 -5.10 -7.30
N ILE A 33 -9.36 -5.32 -6.40
CA ILE A 33 -9.22 -4.55 -5.16
C ILE A 33 -7.95 -3.71 -5.22
N ILE A 34 -8.11 -2.41 -4.99
CA ILE A 34 -7.00 -1.50 -4.70
C ILE A 34 -6.94 -1.31 -3.18
N ALA A 35 -5.85 -1.71 -2.55
CA ALA A 35 -5.62 -1.44 -1.13
C ALA A 35 -4.92 -0.09 -0.95
N VAL A 36 -5.59 0.84 -0.28
CA VAL A 36 -5.00 2.12 0.08
C VAL A 36 -4.17 1.93 1.35
N VAL A 37 -2.86 2.13 1.28
CA VAL A 37 -1.89 1.89 2.37
C VAL A 37 -1.03 3.10 2.68
N LYS A 38 -1.50 4.30 2.32
CA LYS A 38 -0.88 5.59 2.68
C LYS A 38 -0.76 5.78 4.20
N ALA A 39 0.04 6.76 4.60
CA ALA A 39 0.37 7.12 5.98
C ALA A 39 0.85 5.91 6.79
N PHE A 40 1.85 5.19 6.27
CA PHE A 40 2.40 3.98 6.91
C PHE A 40 1.31 2.90 7.17
N ALA A 41 0.47 2.62 6.16
CA ALA A 41 -0.77 1.85 6.27
C ALA A 41 -1.65 2.31 7.45
N TYR A 42 -1.95 3.61 7.49
CA TYR A 42 -2.73 4.23 8.56
C TYR A 42 -2.14 3.94 9.96
N GLY A 43 -0.80 3.93 10.06
CA GLY A 43 -0.06 3.64 11.30
C GLY A 43 0.17 2.17 11.63
N HIS A 44 -0.28 1.23 10.79
CA HIS A 44 -0.20 -0.21 11.06
C HIS A 44 1.07 -0.89 10.51
N GLY A 45 1.90 -0.18 9.74
CA GLY A 45 3.10 -0.73 9.10
C GLY A 45 2.88 -1.12 7.65
N ASP A 46 3.19 -0.19 6.74
CA ASP A 46 2.95 -0.29 5.29
C ASP A 46 3.51 -1.57 4.65
N VAL A 47 4.78 -1.91 4.87
CA VAL A 47 5.41 -3.07 4.23
C VAL A 47 4.81 -4.38 4.71
N VAL A 48 4.55 -4.52 6.01
CA VAL A 48 3.97 -5.75 6.59
C VAL A 48 2.53 -5.94 6.14
N ILE A 49 1.72 -4.88 6.20
CA ILE A 49 0.33 -4.87 5.74
C ILE A 49 0.27 -5.18 4.24
N SER A 50 1.11 -4.53 3.43
CA SER A 50 1.12 -4.71 1.98
C SER A 50 1.56 -6.13 1.60
N LYS A 51 2.59 -6.69 2.23
CA LYS A 51 2.98 -8.10 2.01
C LYS A 51 1.84 -9.06 2.32
N LYS A 52 1.12 -8.82 3.42
CA LYS A 52 -0.02 -9.65 3.78
C LYS A 52 -1.14 -9.56 2.75
N LEU A 53 -1.45 -8.36 2.27
CA LEU A 53 -2.49 -8.15 1.25
C LEU A 53 -2.10 -8.72 -0.11
N GLU A 54 -0.82 -8.63 -0.51
CA GLU A 54 -0.28 -9.24 -1.73
C GLU A 54 -0.44 -10.77 -1.70
N GLN A 55 -0.12 -11.41 -0.57
CA GLN A 55 -0.37 -12.84 -0.35
C GLN A 55 -1.86 -13.22 -0.44
N LEU A 56 -2.76 -12.32 -0.08
CA LEU A 56 -4.22 -12.54 -0.16
C LEU A 56 -4.77 -12.32 -1.58
N GLY A 57 -3.94 -11.80 -2.50
CA GLY A 57 -4.30 -11.54 -3.88
C GLY A 57 -4.92 -10.17 -4.12
N VAL A 58 -4.46 -9.13 -3.41
CA VAL A 58 -4.78 -7.75 -3.80
C VAL A 58 -4.12 -7.41 -5.14
N ASP A 59 -4.84 -6.69 -6.00
CA ASP A 59 -4.37 -6.38 -7.35
C ASP A 59 -3.36 -5.23 -7.39
N THR A 60 -3.58 -4.21 -6.55
CA THR A 60 -2.87 -2.94 -6.63
C THR A 60 -2.87 -2.23 -5.28
N PHE A 61 -1.83 -1.46 -5.01
CA PHE A 61 -1.73 -0.58 -3.85
C PHE A 61 -1.88 0.88 -4.26
N TRP A 62 -2.36 1.70 -3.33
CA TRP A 62 -2.44 3.14 -3.49
C TRP A 62 -1.81 3.84 -2.29
N VAL A 63 -0.93 4.79 -2.56
CA VAL A 63 -0.19 5.60 -1.57
C VAL A 63 -0.35 7.09 -1.84
N ALA A 64 0.01 7.95 -0.88
CA ALA A 64 -0.18 9.38 -1.00
C ALA A 64 0.90 10.05 -1.87
N ASP A 65 2.15 9.62 -1.73
CA ASP A 65 3.33 10.19 -2.40
C ASP A 65 4.26 9.09 -2.94
N PHE A 66 5.36 9.50 -3.57
CA PHE A 66 6.26 8.57 -4.24
C PHE A 66 7.22 7.89 -3.25
N GLU A 67 7.57 8.54 -2.14
CA GLU A 67 8.41 7.99 -1.09
C GLU A 67 7.75 6.78 -0.43
N GLU A 68 6.44 6.82 -0.17
CA GLU A 68 5.67 5.65 0.27
C GLU A 68 5.71 4.52 -0.76
N GLY A 69 5.64 4.86 -2.06
CA GLY A 69 5.75 3.88 -3.14
C GLY A 69 7.13 3.21 -3.19
N ILE A 70 8.19 3.99 -2.99
CA ILE A 70 9.57 3.48 -2.90
C ILE A 70 9.73 2.57 -1.68
N SER A 71 9.22 2.98 -0.50
CA SER A 71 9.24 2.16 0.72
C SER A 71 8.64 0.77 0.47
N LEU A 72 7.50 0.70 -0.22
CA LEU A 72 6.89 -0.58 -0.60
C LEU A 72 7.75 -1.39 -1.58
N ARG A 73 8.38 -0.75 -2.58
CA ARG A 73 9.29 -1.42 -3.53
C ARG A 73 10.53 -1.97 -2.85
N GLU A 74 11.18 -1.20 -1.99
CA GLU A 74 12.30 -1.65 -1.15
C GLU A 74 11.87 -2.76 -0.19
N GLY A 75 10.64 -2.70 0.29
CA GLY A 75 9.98 -3.76 1.05
C GLY A 75 9.74 -5.04 0.24
N GLY A 76 9.91 -5.02 -1.08
CA GLY A 76 9.78 -6.18 -1.97
C GLY A 76 8.38 -6.39 -2.54
N ILE A 77 7.49 -5.40 -2.46
CA ILE A 77 6.15 -5.45 -3.06
C ILE A 77 6.26 -5.41 -4.59
N LYS A 78 5.58 -6.34 -5.26
CA LYS A 78 5.62 -6.53 -6.71
C LYS A 78 4.32 -6.12 -7.39
N SER A 79 3.19 -6.13 -6.68
CA SER A 79 1.93 -5.61 -7.19
C SER A 79 2.07 -4.15 -7.64
N LYS A 80 1.18 -3.72 -8.53
CA LYS A 80 1.14 -2.32 -8.99
C LYS A 80 0.98 -1.38 -7.81
N ILE A 81 1.61 -0.21 -7.89
CA ILE A 81 1.52 0.83 -6.87
C ILE A 81 1.16 2.14 -7.59
N ILE A 82 0.04 2.73 -7.20
CA ILE A 82 -0.42 4.04 -7.69
C ILE A 82 -0.10 5.08 -6.63
N ILE A 83 0.52 6.18 -7.04
CA ILE A 83 0.75 7.35 -6.18
C ILE A 83 -0.29 8.45 -6.48
N ALA A 84 -0.84 9.06 -5.44
CA ALA A 84 -1.87 10.09 -5.58
C ALA A 84 -1.30 11.42 -6.11
N ASN A 85 -0.13 11.82 -5.62
CA ASN A 85 0.41 13.17 -5.83
C ASN A 85 1.82 13.11 -6.45
N PRO A 86 1.94 12.92 -7.77
CA PRO A 86 3.23 13.03 -8.46
C PRO A 86 3.70 14.50 -8.51
N GLY A 87 5.02 14.72 -8.50
CA GLY A 87 5.65 16.02 -8.69
C GLY A 87 6.82 15.94 -9.65
N ARG A 88 7.12 17.01 -10.40
CA ARG A 88 8.18 17.00 -11.43
C ARG A 88 9.55 16.56 -10.91
N LYS A 89 9.87 16.89 -9.66
CA LYS A 89 11.15 16.53 -9.04
C LYS A 89 11.29 15.04 -8.75
N SER A 90 10.18 14.29 -8.69
CA SER A 90 10.16 12.86 -8.38
C SER A 90 9.97 11.97 -9.61
N PHE A 91 9.96 12.52 -10.82
CA PHE A 91 9.72 11.74 -12.04
C PHE A 91 10.75 10.64 -12.26
N ASP A 92 12.04 10.93 -12.06
CA ASP A 92 13.10 9.94 -12.22
C ASP A 92 12.92 8.77 -11.24
N ASP A 93 12.57 9.07 -9.98
CA ASP A 93 12.32 8.07 -8.96
C ASP A 93 11.05 7.25 -9.22
N ILE A 94 9.97 7.90 -9.66
CA ILE A 94 8.71 7.25 -10.05
C ILE A 94 8.96 6.25 -11.17
N ILE A 95 9.67 6.66 -12.23
CA ILE A 95 9.98 5.81 -13.39
C ILE A 95 10.91 4.67 -12.98
N LYS A 96 11.98 4.98 -12.23
CA LYS A 96 12.96 3.98 -11.76
C LYS A 96 12.33 2.89 -10.90
N ASN A 97 11.30 3.22 -10.12
CA ASN A 97 10.64 2.30 -9.20
C ASN A 97 9.34 1.70 -9.74
N ASP A 98 9.03 1.89 -11.03
CA ASP A 98 7.83 1.36 -11.69
C ASP A 98 6.54 1.69 -10.90
N LEU A 99 6.33 3.00 -10.67
CA LEU A 99 5.16 3.53 -9.97
C LEU A 99 4.17 4.17 -10.96
N ASP A 100 2.90 3.77 -10.86
CA ASP A 100 1.80 4.40 -11.60
C ASP A 100 1.43 5.73 -10.92
N VAL A 101 0.95 6.71 -11.70
CA VAL A 101 0.66 8.06 -11.19
C VAL A 101 -0.75 8.52 -11.52
N VAL A 102 -1.36 9.29 -10.61
CA VAL A 102 -2.58 10.02 -10.90
C VAL A 102 -2.27 11.34 -11.61
N LEU A 103 -2.71 11.45 -12.86
CA LEU A 103 -2.63 12.68 -13.64
C LEU A 103 -3.87 13.56 -13.37
N HIS A 104 -3.68 14.63 -12.61
CA HIS A 104 -4.74 15.59 -12.29
C HIS A 104 -4.48 16.98 -12.92
N ASN A 105 -3.36 17.17 -13.61
CA ASN A 105 -2.99 18.40 -14.29
C ASN A 105 -2.16 18.10 -15.55
N LYS A 106 -2.43 18.80 -16.66
CA LYS A 106 -1.68 18.70 -17.92
C LYS A 106 -0.19 19.04 -17.77
N ASN A 107 0.20 19.82 -16.77
CA ASN A 107 1.60 20.16 -16.50
C ASN A 107 2.45 18.96 -16.01
N LEU A 108 1.80 17.83 -15.71
CA LEU A 108 2.40 16.55 -15.31
C LEU A 108 2.57 15.57 -16.48
N LEU A 109 2.10 15.93 -17.69
CA LEU A 109 2.36 15.21 -18.93
C LEU A 109 3.73 15.59 -19.50
#